data_AF-A0A7C0WAN0-F1
#
_entry.id   AF-A0A7C0WAN0-F1
#
_cell.length_a   1.000
_cell.length_b   1.000
_cell.length_c   1.000
_cell.angle_alpha   90.00
_cell.angle_beta   90.00
_cell.angle_gamma   90.00
#
_symmetry.space_group_name_H-M   'P 1'
#
loop_
_entity.id
_entity.type
_entity.pdbx_description
1 polymer ?
#
loop_
_entity_poly.entity_id
_entity_poly.type
_entity_poly.pdbx_seq_one_letter_code
_entity_poly.pdbx_strand_id
1 'polypeptide(L)'
;MNMLRLYGNVKNYQIILLAVCLSLMVVFASGCGKSDAGQQIERADIITIDAMTVFGRLSRPAVDYPHDMHTRALKERGKECADCHLKDDKGVMSQKFMRLTDENEKTTMQIYHDNCITCHKELRAGGFEVGPVVCGNCHSRKPEYVSSRQPMSYDYSLHYRHVKANNDSCGLCHHVYDEQKKELVYIKGQESSCRDCHQKEKIENVISMREASHQSCIGCHIEKQKGFQECSGCHDAKILGAIERVDTPGRIERNQPDFTLIGAAEKDIESSKMNSVPFDHKAHEGFTNSCRDCHHETLKACKECHTLAGDEVGDGITTQRAMHEMKSGHSCVGCHEKHKYDPQCGGCHSLMEQGRLSQHACEICHAGPEPEKLAKAKGKYKSIADFKPPRSKTKLTMAAKDIPEEVTIGIMADKYEPAKMPHRKIIDTLMNHIKNSRMATYFHGHEDVVCQGCHHHSPIGHKPPLCENCHGKPFDQSNLQIPGLYGAYHRQCLGCHEQMNIKLEKDCEGCHAAKQS
;
A
#
# COMPACT_ATOMS: atom_id res chain seq x y z
N MET A 1 -28.15 -58.32 47.13
CA MET A 1 -27.35 -57.11 47.40
C MET A 1 -26.38 -56.91 46.25
N ASN A 2 -26.69 -55.92 45.40
CA ASN A 2 -25.82 -55.22 44.44
C ASN A 2 -24.98 -56.04 43.43
N MET A 3 -25.67 -56.45 42.36
CA MET A 3 -25.15 -56.45 40.98
C MET A 3 -24.81 -55.02 40.53
N LEU A 4 -23.60 -54.51 40.79
CA LEU A 4 -23.19 -53.18 40.30
C LEU A 4 -21.66 -52.99 40.22
N ARG A 5 -20.92 -53.97 39.68
CA ARG A 5 -19.45 -53.83 39.49
C ARG A 5 -18.87 -54.27 38.15
N LEU A 6 -19.69 -54.53 37.13
CA LEU A 6 -19.21 -54.92 35.79
C LEU A 6 -19.67 -54.01 34.63
N TYR A 7 -20.41 -52.93 34.90
CA TYR A 7 -20.94 -52.01 33.86
C TYR A 7 -20.10 -50.73 33.63
N GLY A 8 -18.92 -50.60 34.25
CA GLY A 8 -18.06 -49.42 34.10
C GLY A 8 -17.07 -49.49 32.93
N ASN A 9 -16.76 -50.70 32.42
CA ASN A 9 -15.66 -50.91 31.46
C ASN A 9 -16.07 -50.88 29.98
N VAL A 10 -17.37 -50.82 29.66
CA VAL A 10 -17.83 -50.84 28.24
C VAL A 10 -17.88 -49.43 27.63
N LYS A 11 -18.14 -48.39 28.44
CA LYS A 11 -18.20 -47.00 27.95
C LYS A 11 -16.84 -46.44 27.52
N ASN A 12 -15.76 -46.84 28.18
CA ASN A 12 -14.41 -46.35 27.84
C ASN A 12 -13.88 -46.94 26.53
N TYR A 13 -14.25 -48.18 26.18
CA TYR A 13 -13.88 -48.77 24.89
C TYR A 13 -14.61 -48.14 23.71
N GLN A 14 -15.88 -47.73 23.87
CA GLN A 14 -16.62 -47.07 22.80
C GLN A 14 -16.13 -45.65 22.51
N ILE A 15 -15.66 -44.92 23.52
CA ILE A 15 -15.10 -43.57 23.33
C ILE A 15 -13.72 -43.63 22.65
N ILE A 16 -12.89 -44.63 22.99
CA ILE A 16 -11.59 -44.84 22.34
C ILE A 16 -11.77 -45.27 20.88
N LEU A 17 -12.75 -46.13 20.57
CA LEU A 17 -13.03 -46.51 19.18
C LEU A 17 -13.58 -45.36 18.33
N LEU A 18 -14.40 -44.47 18.89
CA LEU A 18 -14.88 -43.26 18.21
C LEU A 18 -13.76 -42.25 17.97
N ALA A 19 -12.83 -42.08 18.92
CA ALA A 19 -11.67 -41.19 18.75
C ALA A 19 -10.68 -41.73 17.70
N VAL A 20 -10.47 -43.05 17.65
CA VAL A 20 -9.60 -43.69 16.65
C VAL A 20 -10.22 -43.62 15.25
N CYS A 21 -11.53 -43.85 15.10
CA CYS A 21 -12.23 -43.69 13.81
C CYS A 21 -12.30 -42.22 13.34
N LEU A 22 -12.45 -41.25 14.26
CA LEU A 22 -12.41 -39.83 13.89
C LEU A 22 -10.99 -39.41 13.48
N SER A 23 -9.95 -39.92 14.15
CA SER A 23 -8.55 -39.65 13.78
C SER A 23 -8.15 -40.30 12.44
N LEU A 24 -8.70 -41.48 12.11
CA LEU A 24 -8.51 -42.12 10.80
C LEU A 24 -9.28 -41.42 9.66
N MET A 25 -10.41 -40.76 9.95
CA MET A 25 -11.09 -39.88 8.98
C MET A 25 -10.36 -38.55 8.76
N VAL A 26 -9.63 -38.04 9.76
CA VAL A 26 -8.85 -36.80 9.60
C VAL A 26 -7.54 -37.04 8.81
N VAL A 27 -6.98 -38.26 8.86
CA VAL A 27 -5.77 -38.61 8.08
C VAL A 27 -6.08 -38.90 6.60
N PHE A 28 -7.32 -39.25 6.23
CA PHE A 28 -7.74 -39.34 4.82
C PHE A 28 -8.28 -38.03 4.21
N ALA A 29 -8.45 -36.97 5.01
CA ALA A 29 -8.77 -35.62 4.51
C ALA A 29 -7.53 -34.77 4.22
N SER A 30 -6.31 -35.31 4.42
CA SER A 30 -5.04 -34.75 3.93
C SER A 30 -4.55 -35.44 2.66
N GLY A 31 -5.38 -36.27 2.04
CA GLY A 31 -5.18 -36.73 0.67
C GLY A 31 -5.27 -35.53 -0.27
N CYS A 32 -4.13 -35.20 -0.89
CA CYS A 32 -4.01 -34.32 -2.04
C CYS A 32 -5.01 -34.73 -3.14
N GLY A 33 -6.25 -34.28 -3.03
CA GLY A 33 -7.07 -33.98 -4.18
C GLY A 33 -6.49 -32.72 -4.80
N LYS A 34 -5.41 -32.87 -5.59
CA LYS A 34 -5.21 -31.93 -6.70
C LYS A 34 -6.52 -31.98 -7.46
N SER A 35 -7.34 -30.96 -7.28
CA SER A 35 -8.40 -30.71 -8.24
C SER A 35 -7.71 -30.63 -9.60
N ASP A 36 -8.12 -31.47 -10.54
CA ASP A 36 -7.89 -31.26 -11.97
C ASP A 36 -8.70 -30.03 -12.46
N ALA A 37 -8.67 -28.94 -11.69
CA ALA A 37 -8.81 -27.62 -12.25
C ALA A 37 -7.49 -27.37 -12.96
N GLY A 38 -7.44 -27.67 -14.27
CA GLY A 38 -6.32 -27.28 -15.12
C GLY A 38 -5.91 -25.86 -14.74
N GLN A 39 -4.66 -25.72 -14.28
CA GLN A 39 -4.17 -24.49 -13.67
C GLN A 39 -4.35 -23.36 -14.68
N GLN A 40 -5.28 -22.44 -14.40
CA GLN A 40 -5.52 -21.30 -15.28
C GLN A 40 -4.23 -20.51 -15.45
N ILE A 41 -3.94 -20.09 -16.68
CA ILE A 41 -2.68 -19.44 -17.01
C ILE A 41 -2.87 -17.93 -16.82
N GLU A 42 -2.14 -17.38 -15.86
CA GLU A 42 -2.12 -15.95 -15.59
C GLU A 42 -1.40 -15.17 -16.69
N ARG A 43 -2.03 -14.11 -17.21
CA ARG A 43 -1.41 -13.20 -18.19
C ARG A 43 -1.84 -11.75 -18.00
N ALA A 44 -0.94 -10.81 -18.26
CA ALA A 44 -1.21 -9.37 -18.16
C ALA A 44 -1.92 -8.78 -19.39
N ASP A 45 -2.05 -9.54 -20.48
CA ASP A 45 -2.59 -9.12 -21.78
C ASP A 45 -4.04 -9.55 -22.02
N ILE A 46 -4.73 -10.06 -21.00
CA ILE A 46 -6.12 -10.50 -21.14
C ILE A 46 -7.06 -9.29 -21.19
N ILE A 47 -7.75 -9.16 -22.33
CA ILE A 47 -8.88 -8.27 -22.52
C ILE A 47 -10.16 -9.10 -22.47
N THR A 48 -10.97 -8.91 -21.43
CA THR A 48 -12.33 -9.43 -21.41
C THR A 48 -13.20 -8.56 -22.32
N ILE A 49 -13.63 -9.11 -23.46
CA ILE A 49 -14.47 -8.42 -24.44
C ILE A 49 -15.92 -8.51 -23.97
N ASP A 50 -16.35 -7.47 -23.26
CA ASP A 50 -17.70 -7.26 -22.72
C ASP A 50 -18.36 -6.00 -23.27
N ALA A 51 -17.81 -5.41 -24.34
CA ALA A 51 -18.27 -4.15 -24.93
C ALA A 51 -19.77 -4.13 -25.28
N MET A 52 -20.38 -5.29 -25.54
CA MET A 52 -21.81 -5.41 -25.83
C MET A 52 -22.73 -5.17 -24.62
N THR A 53 -22.18 -5.08 -23.40
CA THR A 53 -22.95 -4.80 -22.18
C THR A 53 -23.66 -3.45 -22.21
N VAL A 54 -23.17 -2.51 -23.02
CA VAL A 54 -23.82 -1.20 -23.27
C VAL A 54 -25.20 -1.34 -23.91
N PHE A 55 -25.46 -2.45 -24.60
CA PHE A 55 -26.76 -2.74 -25.23
C PHE A 55 -27.68 -3.60 -24.37
N GLY A 56 -27.20 -4.08 -23.21
CA GLY A 56 -27.95 -4.91 -22.29
C GLY A 56 -27.20 -6.15 -21.82
N ARG A 57 -27.93 -7.09 -21.23
CA ARG A 57 -27.34 -8.31 -20.66
C ARG A 57 -26.80 -9.22 -21.77
N LEU A 58 -25.55 -9.67 -21.63
CA LEU A 58 -24.94 -10.62 -22.56
C LEU A 58 -25.66 -11.97 -22.58
N SER A 59 -25.91 -12.49 -23.78
CA SER A 59 -26.52 -13.81 -24.00
C SER A 59 -25.53 -14.98 -23.83
N ARG A 60 -24.23 -14.69 -23.87
CA ARG A 60 -23.12 -15.64 -23.70
C ARG A 60 -22.05 -15.03 -22.77
N PRO A 61 -21.15 -15.86 -22.19
CA PRO A 61 -19.97 -15.34 -21.48
C PRO A 61 -19.17 -14.36 -22.34
N ALA A 62 -18.55 -13.37 -21.71
CA ALA A 62 -17.59 -12.48 -22.38
C ALA A 62 -16.41 -13.30 -22.93
N VAL A 63 -15.76 -12.78 -23.97
CA VAL A 63 -14.63 -13.45 -24.62
C VAL A 63 -13.33 -12.93 -24.01
N ASP A 64 -12.51 -13.81 -23.45
CA ASP A 64 -11.18 -13.45 -22.98
C ASP A 64 -10.18 -13.51 -24.13
N TYR A 65 -9.59 -12.36 -24.44
CA TYR A 65 -8.74 -12.15 -25.60
C TYR A 65 -7.30 -11.83 -25.17
N PRO A 66 -6.33 -12.74 -25.38
CA PRO A 66 -4.92 -12.49 -25.07
C PRO A 66 -4.29 -11.59 -26.14
N HIS A 67 -4.21 -10.30 -25.88
CA HIS A 67 -3.84 -9.30 -26.88
C HIS A 67 -2.38 -9.42 -27.34
N ASP A 68 -1.42 -9.66 -26.43
CA ASP A 68 0.00 -9.80 -26.78
C ASP A 68 0.28 -11.11 -27.52
N MET A 69 -0.59 -12.12 -27.39
CA MET A 69 -0.52 -13.31 -28.23
C MET A 69 -0.84 -12.96 -29.69
N HIS A 70 -1.90 -12.17 -29.90
CA HIS A 70 -2.33 -11.76 -31.24
C HIS A 70 -1.32 -10.82 -31.89
N THR A 71 -0.86 -9.78 -31.18
CA THR A 71 0.09 -8.82 -31.75
C THR A 71 1.41 -9.49 -32.14
N ARG A 72 1.95 -10.41 -31.33
CA ARG A 72 3.16 -11.16 -31.68
C ARG A 72 2.96 -12.04 -32.92
N ALA A 73 1.87 -12.81 -32.97
CA ALA A 73 1.56 -13.64 -34.14
C ALA A 73 1.36 -12.81 -35.42
N LEU A 74 0.71 -11.65 -35.33
CA LEU A 74 0.47 -10.77 -36.47
C LEU A 74 1.76 -10.08 -36.94
N LYS A 75 2.62 -9.65 -36.02
CA LYS A 75 3.90 -8.99 -36.33
C LYS A 75 4.83 -9.90 -37.15
N GLU A 76 4.91 -11.19 -36.82
CA GLU A 76 5.67 -12.18 -37.59
C GLU A 76 5.20 -12.32 -39.05
N ARG A 77 3.98 -11.85 -39.34
CA ARG A 77 3.32 -11.91 -40.65
C ARG A 77 3.27 -10.56 -41.35
N GLY A 78 4.02 -9.57 -40.86
CA GLY A 78 4.07 -8.21 -41.42
C GLY A 78 2.76 -7.43 -41.24
N LYS A 79 1.90 -7.85 -40.33
CA LYS A 79 0.67 -7.13 -39.95
C LYS A 79 0.93 -6.18 -38.79
N GLU A 80 0.16 -5.10 -38.76
CA GLU A 80 0.31 -4.00 -37.83
C GLU A 80 -0.99 -3.70 -37.07
N CYS A 81 -0.96 -2.74 -36.16
CA CYS A 81 -2.12 -2.34 -35.36
C CYS A 81 -3.33 -1.96 -36.24
N ALA A 82 -3.07 -1.36 -37.41
CA ALA A 82 -4.10 -0.90 -38.34
C ALA A 82 -4.92 -2.05 -38.97
N ASP A 83 -4.44 -3.31 -38.91
CA ASP A 83 -5.20 -4.49 -39.33
C ASP A 83 -6.39 -4.80 -38.40
N CYS A 84 -6.42 -4.22 -37.19
CA CYS A 84 -7.46 -4.46 -36.19
C CYS A 84 -8.07 -3.16 -35.62
N HIS A 85 -7.40 -2.02 -35.80
CA HIS A 85 -7.77 -0.74 -35.23
C HIS A 85 -7.87 0.34 -36.30
N LEU A 86 -9.06 0.91 -36.45
CA LEU A 86 -9.31 2.01 -37.40
C LEU A 86 -8.73 3.32 -36.86
N LYS A 87 -8.38 4.24 -37.75
CA LYS A 87 -8.04 5.62 -37.40
C LYS A 87 -9.24 6.53 -37.66
N ASP A 88 -9.44 7.53 -36.81
CA ASP A 88 -10.42 8.58 -37.04
C ASP A 88 -9.92 9.63 -38.06
N ASP A 89 -10.76 10.62 -38.35
CA ASP A 89 -10.44 11.71 -39.29
C ASP A 89 -9.22 12.56 -38.87
N LYS A 90 -8.82 12.49 -37.59
CA LYS A 90 -7.64 13.17 -37.04
C LYS A 90 -6.41 12.26 -37.02
N GLY A 91 -6.51 11.04 -37.55
CA GLY A 91 -5.43 10.05 -37.56
C GLY A 91 -5.22 9.35 -36.23
N VAL A 92 -6.09 9.56 -35.23
CA VAL A 92 -6.01 8.91 -33.92
C VAL A 92 -6.53 7.48 -34.05
N MET A 93 -5.74 6.52 -33.55
CA MET A 93 -6.12 5.12 -33.58
C MET A 93 -7.21 4.82 -32.53
N SER A 94 -8.34 4.28 -32.99
CA SER A 94 -9.41 3.78 -32.14
C SER A 94 -8.98 2.54 -31.37
N GLN A 95 -9.24 2.52 -30.07
CA GLN A 95 -9.01 1.34 -29.22
C GLN A 95 -10.08 0.27 -29.42
N LYS A 96 -11.15 0.56 -30.18
CA LYS A 96 -12.19 -0.41 -30.50
C LYS A 96 -11.74 -1.29 -31.66
N PHE A 97 -12.07 -2.58 -31.58
CA PHE A 97 -11.79 -3.55 -32.63
C PHE A 97 -12.65 -3.26 -33.87
N MET A 98 -11.98 -2.94 -34.99
CA MET A 98 -12.54 -2.75 -36.33
C MET A 98 -13.72 -1.77 -36.42
N ARG A 99 -13.75 -0.74 -35.56
CA ARG A 99 -14.79 0.31 -35.56
C ARG A 99 -14.37 1.59 -34.86
N LEU A 100 -15.11 2.67 -35.09
CA LEU A 100 -14.95 3.96 -34.40
C LEU A 100 -15.98 4.16 -33.29
N THR A 101 -17.21 3.66 -33.48
CA THR A 101 -18.33 3.81 -32.54
C THR A 101 -19.04 2.47 -32.31
N ASP A 102 -19.76 2.37 -31.19
CA ASP A 102 -20.65 1.24 -30.92
C ASP A 102 -22.06 1.61 -31.40
N GLU A 103 -22.41 1.25 -32.65
CA GLU A 103 -23.68 1.69 -33.27
C GLU A 103 -24.91 1.02 -32.65
N ASN A 104 -24.97 -0.30 -32.72
CA ASN A 104 -26.03 -1.13 -32.16
C ASN A 104 -25.52 -2.55 -31.90
N GLU A 105 -26.29 -3.33 -31.14
CA GLU A 105 -25.94 -4.69 -30.73
C GLU A 105 -25.60 -5.60 -31.92
N LYS A 106 -26.45 -5.62 -32.95
CA LYS A 106 -26.31 -6.51 -34.10
C LYS A 106 -25.06 -6.18 -34.92
N THR A 107 -24.86 -4.92 -35.27
CA THR A 107 -23.69 -4.48 -36.03
C THR A 107 -22.40 -4.76 -35.24
N THR A 108 -22.38 -4.43 -33.95
CA THR A 108 -21.19 -4.62 -33.10
C THR A 108 -20.84 -6.10 -32.96
N MET A 109 -21.84 -6.96 -32.74
CA MET A 109 -21.65 -8.41 -32.69
C MET A 109 -21.10 -8.95 -34.01
N GLN A 110 -21.65 -8.48 -35.13
CA GLN A 110 -21.25 -8.92 -36.45
C GLN A 110 -19.81 -8.52 -36.76
N ILE A 111 -19.36 -7.33 -36.36
CA ILE A 111 -17.96 -6.91 -36.48
C ILE A 111 -17.01 -7.88 -35.77
N TYR A 112 -17.33 -8.33 -34.55
CA TYR A 112 -16.50 -9.32 -33.85
C TYR A 112 -16.50 -10.67 -34.58
N HIS A 113 -17.68 -11.20 -34.91
CA HIS A 113 -17.75 -12.53 -35.53
C HIS A 113 -17.10 -12.56 -36.91
N ASP A 114 -17.41 -11.59 -37.77
CA ASP A 114 -16.93 -11.58 -39.15
C ASP A 114 -15.42 -11.41 -39.18
N ASN A 115 -14.85 -10.44 -38.45
CA ASN A 115 -13.41 -10.19 -38.50
C ASN A 115 -12.59 -11.27 -37.76
N CYS A 116 -13.01 -11.70 -36.56
CA CYS A 116 -12.26 -12.71 -35.80
C CYS A 116 -12.29 -14.08 -36.50
N ILE A 117 -13.47 -14.53 -36.92
CA ILE A 117 -13.64 -15.89 -37.48
C ILE A 117 -13.03 -15.96 -38.88
N THR A 118 -13.14 -14.91 -39.71
CA THR A 118 -12.55 -14.90 -41.04
C THR A 118 -11.03 -15.03 -40.97
N CYS A 119 -10.37 -14.21 -40.15
CA CYS A 119 -8.92 -14.29 -39.95
C CYS A 119 -8.47 -15.69 -39.48
N HIS A 120 -9.18 -16.27 -38.50
CA HIS A 120 -8.87 -17.62 -38.01
C HIS A 120 -9.08 -18.70 -39.09
N LYS A 121 -10.12 -18.58 -39.93
CA LYS A 121 -10.39 -19.54 -41.01
C LYS A 121 -9.32 -19.47 -42.11
N GLU A 122 -8.96 -18.27 -42.54
CA GLU A 122 -7.94 -18.05 -43.59
C GLU A 122 -6.58 -18.56 -43.14
N LEU A 123 -6.15 -18.22 -41.92
CA LEU A 123 -4.89 -18.69 -41.38
C LEU A 123 -4.88 -20.21 -41.15
N ARG A 124 -6.01 -20.81 -40.73
CA ARG A 124 -6.11 -22.27 -40.62
C ARG A 124 -5.98 -22.96 -41.98
N ALA A 125 -6.56 -22.40 -43.03
CA ALA A 125 -6.42 -22.93 -44.38
C ALA A 125 -4.97 -22.88 -44.88
N GLY A 126 -4.18 -21.92 -44.41
CA GLY A 126 -2.73 -21.84 -44.61
C GLY A 126 -1.89 -22.78 -43.74
N GLY A 127 -2.51 -23.64 -42.91
CA GLY A 127 -1.80 -24.60 -42.05
C GLY A 127 -1.26 -24.03 -40.75
N PHE A 128 -1.66 -22.81 -40.35
CA PHE A 128 -1.20 -22.20 -39.12
C PHE A 128 -2.02 -22.62 -37.90
N GLU A 129 -1.37 -22.63 -36.73
CA GLU A 129 -2.06 -22.68 -35.45
C GLU A 129 -2.83 -21.36 -35.24
N VAL A 130 -4.11 -21.48 -34.91
CA VAL A 130 -5.04 -20.34 -34.82
C VAL A 130 -5.99 -20.50 -33.66
N GLY A 131 -6.60 -19.39 -33.27
CA GLY A 131 -7.68 -19.38 -32.30
C GLY A 131 -8.96 -20.09 -32.77
N PRO A 132 -9.97 -20.16 -31.88
CA PRO A 132 -11.22 -20.86 -32.13
C PRO A 132 -12.08 -20.23 -33.23
N VAL A 133 -12.90 -21.07 -33.88
CA VAL A 133 -13.93 -20.64 -34.88
C VAL A 133 -15.35 -21.09 -34.48
N VAL A 134 -15.49 -21.68 -33.29
CA VAL A 134 -16.74 -22.22 -32.76
C VAL A 134 -17.11 -21.50 -31.46
N CYS A 135 -18.41 -21.33 -31.22
CA CYS A 135 -18.92 -20.44 -30.18
C CYS A 135 -18.36 -20.74 -28.77
N GLY A 136 -18.33 -22.02 -28.38
CA GLY A 136 -17.99 -22.44 -27.01
C GLY A 136 -16.52 -22.25 -26.63
N ASN A 137 -15.64 -22.12 -27.62
CA ASN A 137 -14.21 -21.95 -27.37
C ASN A 137 -13.82 -20.46 -27.28
N CYS A 138 -14.61 -19.55 -27.87
CA CYS A 138 -14.47 -18.12 -27.61
C CYS A 138 -15.24 -17.72 -26.34
N HIS A 139 -16.52 -18.10 -26.26
CA HIS A 139 -17.41 -17.79 -25.14
C HIS A 139 -17.32 -18.87 -24.05
N SER A 140 -16.10 -19.07 -23.52
CA SER A 140 -15.85 -20.10 -22.51
C SER A 140 -16.42 -19.70 -21.15
N ARG A 141 -16.99 -20.67 -20.43
CA ARG A 141 -17.36 -20.52 -19.01
C ARG A 141 -16.19 -20.78 -18.06
N LYS A 142 -15.15 -21.44 -18.56
CA LYS A 142 -13.91 -21.76 -17.84
C LYS A 142 -12.77 -21.30 -18.72
N PRO A 143 -12.40 -20.01 -18.68
CA PRO A 143 -11.36 -19.49 -19.53
C PRO A 143 -10.03 -20.15 -19.15
N GLU A 144 -9.24 -20.48 -20.18
CA GLU A 144 -7.88 -21.02 -20.02
C GLU A 144 -6.96 -19.97 -19.39
N TYR A 145 -7.16 -18.71 -19.77
CA TYR A 145 -6.37 -17.58 -19.30
C TYR A 145 -7.13 -16.74 -18.28
N VAL A 146 -6.42 -16.21 -17.30
CA VAL A 146 -6.95 -15.24 -16.33
C VAL A 146 -6.04 -14.03 -16.26
N SER A 147 -6.64 -12.86 -16.01
CA SER A 147 -5.89 -11.59 -15.98
C SER A 147 -5.04 -11.48 -14.72
N SER A 148 -3.73 -11.28 -14.89
CA SER A 148 -2.80 -10.87 -13.84
C SER A 148 -2.39 -9.39 -13.96
N ARG A 149 -3.15 -8.62 -14.76
CA ARG A 149 -2.90 -7.21 -15.06
C ARG A 149 -2.74 -6.39 -13.79
N GLN A 150 -1.59 -5.72 -13.67
CA GLN A 150 -1.32 -4.71 -12.66
C GLN A 150 -1.66 -3.31 -13.16
N PRO A 151 -2.08 -2.38 -12.29
CA PRO A 151 -2.19 -0.98 -12.66
C PRO A 151 -0.81 -0.39 -12.98
N MET A 152 -0.75 0.44 -14.02
CA MET A 152 0.42 1.26 -14.34
C MET A 152 0.25 2.65 -13.73
N SER A 153 1.31 3.17 -13.11
CA SER A 153 1.38 4.53 -12.58
C SER A 153 2.79 5.08 -12.72
N TYR A 154 2.91 6.41 -12.72
CA TYR A 154 4.20 7.07 -12.70
C TYR A 154 4.53 7.39 -11.24
N ASP A 155 5.64 6.83 -10.77
CA ASP A 155 6.33 7.40 -9.61
C ASP A 155 7.24 8.54 -10.07
N TYR A 156 7.86 9.23 -9.11
CA TYR A 156 8.78 10.33 -9.41
C TYR A 156 9.93 9.93 -10.33
N SER A 157 10.44 8.70 -10.21
CA SER A 157 11.52 8.17 -11.05
C SER A 157 11.07 8.01 -12.51
N LEU A 158 9.96 7.31 -12.76
CA LEU A 158 9.47 7.07 -14.11
C LEU A 158 8.99 8.38 -14.77
N HIS A 159 8.35 9.26 -14.00
CA HIS A 159 7.99 10.60 -14.45
C HIS A 159 9.24 11.38 -14.87
N TYR A 160 10.28 11.40 -14.03
CA TYR A 160 11.55 12.08 -14.34
C TYR A 160 12.19 11.55 -15.64
N ARG A 161 12.19 10.23 -15.86
CA ARG A 161 12.70 9.64 -17.12
C ARG A 161 11.95 10.17 -18.34
N HIS A 162 10.63 10.32 -18.26
CA HIS A 162 9.82 10.89 -19.35
C HIS A 162 10.10 12.37 -19.57
N VAL A 163 10.19 13.14 -18.48
CA VAL A 163 10.54 14.56 -18.52
C VAL A 163 11.89 14.76 -19.23
N LYS A 164 12.91 13.97 -18.90
CA LYS A 164 14.23 14.04 -19.54
C LYS A 164 14.25 13.52 -20.98
N ALA A 165 13.53 12.44 -21.28
CA ALA A 165 13.40 11.94 -22.65
C ALA A 165 12.69 12.94 -23.59
N ASN A 166 11.97 13.91 -23.03
CA ASN A 166 11.18 14.90 -23.76
C ASN A 166 11.63 16.35 -23.49
N ASN A 167 12.90 16.56 -23.15
CA ASN A 167 13.51 17.90 -23.00
C ASN A 167 12.69 18.85 -22.09
N ASP A 168 12.23 18.34 -20.94
CA ASP A 168 11.48 19.10 -19.94
C ASP A 168 10.17 19.75 -20.47
N SER A 169 9.59 19.21 -21.55
CA SER A 169 8.39 19.77 -22.21
C SER A 169 7.08 19.21 -21.62
N CYS A 170 6.58 19.83 -20.54
CA CYS A 170 5.35 19.41 -19.85
C CYS A 170 4.10 19.38 -20.75
N GLY A 171 3.99 20.36 -21.65
CA GLY A 171 2.84 20.54 -22.55
C GLY A 171 2.69 19.48 -23.64
N LEU A 172 3.64 18.54 -23.77
CA LEU A 172 3.48 17.36 -24.63
C LEU A 172 2.48 16.35 -24.05
N CYS A 173 2.23 16.42 -22.74
CA CYS A 173 1.39 15.45 -22.03
C CYS A 173 0.28 16.14 -21.22
N HIS A 174 0.62 17.21 -20.49
CA HIS A 174 -0.33 17.91 -19.63
C HIS A 174 -1.14 18.94 -20.41
N HIS A 175 -2.44 18.91 -20.19
CA HIS A 175 -3.38 19.86 -20.76
C HIS A 175 -4.48 20.20 -19.75
N VAL A 176 -5.14 21.32 -19.99
CA VAL A 176 -6.38 21.74 -19.34
C VAL A 176 -7.33 22.26 -20.41
N TYR A 177 -8.63 22.20 -20.15
CA TYR A 177 -9.62 22.75 -21.07
C TYR A 177 -9.76 24.27 -20.85
N ASP A 178 -9.56 25.05 -21.90
CA ASP A 178 -9.77 26.50 -21.90
C ASP A 178 -11.19 26.80 -22.41
N GLU A 179 -12.07 27.29 -21.53
CA GLU A 179 -13.47 27.59 -21.89
C GLU A 179 -13.60 28.73 -22.91
N GLN A 180 -12.66 29.67 -22.94
CA GLN A 180 -12.70 30.81 -23.86
C GLN A 180 -12.31 30.37 -25.27
N LYS A 181 -11.27 29.54 -25.38
CA LYS A 181 -10.79 29.01 -26.66
C LYS A 181 -11.52 27.76 -27.12
N LYS A 182 -12.24 27.10 -26.20
CA LYS A 182 -12.93 25.81 -26.42
C LYS A 182 -12.00 24.71 -26.92
N GLU A 183 -10.77 24.69 -26.41
CA GLU A 183 -9.75 23.72 -26.80
C GLU A 183 -8.89 23.30 -25.59
N LEU A 184 -8.16 22.19 -25.75
CA LEU A 184 -7.17 21.75 -24.76
C LEU A 184 -5.87 22.55 -24.94
N VAL A 185 -5.40 23.17 -23.87
CA VAL A 185 -4.17 23.99 -23.86
C VAL A 185 -3.25 23.55 -22.73
N TYR A 186 -1.96 23.85 -22.88
CA TYR A 186 -1.01 23.71 -21.78
C TYR A 186 -0.92 25.02 -20.99
N ILE A 187 -1.09 24.94 -19.66
CA ILE A 187 -0.87 26.05 -18.73
C ILE A 187 0.18 25.62 -17.71
N LYS A 188 1.34 26.29 -17.75
CA LYS A 188 2.45 26.04 -16.84
C LYS A 188 2.01 26.21 -15.38
N GLY A 189 2.36 25.25 -14.53
CA GLY A 189 2.02 25.26 -13.11
C GLY A 189 0.62 24.74 -12.79
N GLN A 190 -0.13 24.27 -13.80
CA GLN A 190 -1.42 23.58 -13.63
C GLN A 190 -1.35 22.09 -13.94
N GLU A 191 -0.15 21.54 -14.16
CA GLU A 191 0.06 20.10 -14.38
C GLU A 191 -0.48 19.32 -13.17
N SER A 192 -1.19 18.24 -13.44
CA SER A 192 -1.75 17.34 -12.44
C SER A 192 -1.74 15.91 -12.98
N SER A 193 -2.12 14.95 -12.15
CA SER A 193 -2.25 13.59 -12.64
C SER A 193 -3.45 13.48 -13.59
N CYS A 194 -3.35 12.61 -14.59
CA CYS A 194 -4.46 12.34 -15.51
C CYS A 194 -5.73 11.92 -14.76
N ARG A 195 -5.58 11.20 -13.63
CA ARG A 195 -6.70 10.68 -12.82
C ARG A 195 -7.49 11.77 -12.11
N ASP A 196 -6.96 12.99 -12.02
CA ASP A 196 -7.64 14.11 -11.38
C ASP A 196 -8.81 14.61 -12.25
N CYS A 197 -8.85 14.23 -13.54
CA CYS A 197 -9.95 14.55 -14.47
C CYS A 197 -10.46 13.31 -15.20
N HIS A 198 -9.57 12.43 -15.68
CA HIS A 198 -9.94 11.19 -16.35
C HIS A 198 -10.29 10.12 -15.31
N GLN A 199 -11.59 9.91 -15.13
CA GLN A 199 -12.14 8.95 -14.19
C GLN A 199 -12.24 7.55 -14.80
N LYS A 200 -12.74 6.58 -14.03
CA LYS A 200 -12.91 5.20 -14.50
C LYS A 200 -13.79 5.13 -15.77
N GLU A 201 -14.89 5.86 -15.75
CA GLU A 201 -15.83 5.98 -16.87
C GLU A 201 -15.69 7.35 -17.52
N LYS A 202 -16.19 7.48 -18.75
CA LYS A 202 -16.29 8.76 -19.44
C LYS A 202 -17.29 9.67 -18.70
N ILE A 203 -16.92 10.91 -18.46
CA ILE A 203 -17.79 11.95 -17.88
C ILE A 203 -17.90 13.08 -18.89
N GLU A 204 -19.11 13.34 -19.39
CA GLU A 204 -19.36 14.33 -20.44
C GLU A 204 -18.41 14.18 -21.64
N ASN A 205 -17.51 15.15 -21.86
CA ASN A 205 -16.51 15.15 -22.93
C ASN A 205 -15.12 14.66 -22.49
N VAL A 206 -14.96 14.27 -21.22
CA VAL A 206 -13.70 13.75 -20.67
C VAL A 206 -13.69 12.22 -20.80
N ILE A 207 -12.85 11.72 -21.71
CA ILE A 207 -12.66 10.28 -21.92
C ILE A 207 -12.13 9.58 -20.66
N SER A 208 -12.38 8.28 -20.55
CA SER A 208 -11.95 7.48 -19.40
C SER A 208 -10.43 7.46 -19.23
N MET A 209 -9.95 7.19 -18.02
CA MET A 209 -8.52 7.01 -17.73
C MET A 209 -7.88 5.92 -18.60
N ARG A 210 -8.61 4.82 -18.82
CA ARG A 210 -8.15 3.71 -19.67
C ARG A 210 -7.91 4.20 -21.10
N GLU A 211 -8.88 4.92 -21.65
CA GLU A 211 -8.82 5.43 -23.01
C GLU A 211 -7.74 6.50 -23.15
N ALA A 212 -7.71 7.51 -22.26
CA ALA A 212 -6.71 8.57 -22.27
C ALA A 212 -5.27 8.02 -22.20
N SER A 213 -5.03 7.06 -21.31
CA SER A 213 -3.70 6.46 -21.12
C SER A 213 -3.25 5.68 -22.34
N HIS A 214 -4.10 4.80 -22.87
CA HIS A 214 -3.70 4.01 -24.04
C HIS A 214 -3.51 4.89 -25.28
N GLN A 215 -4.36 5.89 -25.49
CA GLN A 215 -4.23 6.80 -26.62
C GLN A 215 -2.94 7.63 -26.53
N SER A 216 -2.67 8.24 -25.36
CA SER A 216 -1.52 9.12 -25.18
C SER A 216 -0.21 8.34 -25.09
N CYS A 217 -0.12 7.36 -24.19
CA CYS A 217 1.12 6.64 -23.91
C CYS A 217 1.52 5.75 -25.08
N ILE A 218 0.60 4.89 -25.56
CA ILE A 218 0.93 3.94 -26.64
C ILE A 218 1.10 4.70 -27.96
N GLY A 219 0.29 5.73 -28.22
CA GLY A 219 0.45 6.59 -29.40
C GLY A 219 1.85 7.19 -29.50
N CYS A 220 2.33 7.82 -28.42
CA CYS A 220 3.69 8.37 -28.35
C CYS A 220 4.77 7.29 -28.44
N HIS A 221 4.58 6.13 -27.80
CA HIS A 221 5.55 5.02 -27.85
C HIS A 221 5.68 4.39 -29.24
N ILE A 222 4.58 4.32 -30.00
CA ILE A 222 4.59 3.88 -31.39
C ILE A 222 5.29 4.93 -32.27
N GLU A 223 4.90 6.20 -32.16
CA GLU A 223 5.49 7.29 -32.97
C GLU A 223 7.00 7.39 -32.75
N LYS A 224 7.45 7.36 -31.50
CA LYS A 224 8.87 7.46 -31.16
C LYS A 224 9.63 6.14 -31.25
N GLN A 225 8.94 5.02 -31.45
CA GLN A 225 9.50 3.66 -31.37
C GLN A 225 10.33 3.46 -30.09
N LYS A 226 9.78 3.93 -28.96
CA LYS A 226 10.41 3.90 -27.63
C LYS A 226 9.37 3.60 -26.56
N GLY A 227 9.78 2.90 -25.51
CA GLY A 227 8.86 2.46 -24.46
C GLY A 227 8.06 1.22 -24.86
N PHE A 228 7.25 0.72 -23.94
CA PHE A 228 6.46 -0.49 -24.16
C PHE A 228 5.22 -0.22 -25.01
N GLN A 229 4.96 -1.10 -25.97
CA GLN A 229 3.77 -1.08 -26.85
C GLN A 229 2.83 -2.27 -26.56
N GLU A 230 3.36 -3.31 -25.92
CA GLU A 230 2.63 -4.52 -25.52
C GLU A 230 1.96 -4.33 -24.15
N CYS A 231 0.85 -5.05 -23.92
CA CYS A 231 0.09 -4.99 -22.68
C CYS A 231 0.97 -5.38 -21.50
N SER A 232 1.64 -6.55 -21.58
CA SER A 232 2.54 -7.06 -20.54
C SER A 232 3.68 -6.09 -20.25
N GLY A 233 4.19 -5.37 -21.24
CA GLY A 233 5.22 -4.35 -21.04
C GLY A 233 4.84 -3.27 -20.02
N CYS A 234 3.56 -2.90 -19.94
CA CYS A 234 3.05 -1.89 -19.00
C CYS A 234 2.26 -2.49 -17.82
N HIS A 235 1.88 -3.76 -17.88
CA HIS A 235 0.90 -4.34 -16.94
C HIS A 235 1.36 -5.63 -16.26
N ASP A 236 2.50 -6.20 -16.63
CA ASP A 236 3.06 -7.37 -15.95
C ASP A 236 3.87 -6.94 -14.71
N ALA A 237 3.61 -7.60 -13.58
CA ALA A 237 4.26 -7.27 -12.31
C ALA A 237 5.79 -7.41 -12.35
N LYS A 238 6.32 -8.41 -13.06
CA LYS A 238 7.77 -8.64 -13.15
C LYS A 238 8.41 -7.59 -14.02
N ILE A 239 7.76 -7.21 -15.13
CA ILE A 239 8.27 -6.14 -16.00
C ILE A 239 8.24 -4.80 -15.28
N LEU A 240 7.12 -4.46 -14.61
CA LEU A 240 7.00 -3.24 -13.81
C LEU A 240 8.08 -3.17 -12.72
N GLY A 241 8.33 -4.27 -12.01
CA GLY A 241 9.39 -4.35 -11.00
C GLY A 241 10.81 -4.25 -11.55
N ALA A 242 11.01 -4.47 -12.86
CA ALA A 242 12.30 -4.40 -13.54
C ALA A 242 12.53 -3.07 -14.27
N ILE A 243 11.57 -2.14 -14.25
CA ILE A 243 11.74 -0.82 -14.86
C ILE A 243 12.90 -0.09 -14.16
N GLU A 244 13.87 0.35 -14.95
CA GLU A 244 15.00 1.16 -14.49
C GLU A 244 14.53 2.37 -13.69
N ARG A 245 15.11 2.51 -12.49
CA ARG A 245 14.80 3.58 -11.54
C ARG A 245 15.91 4.61 -11.51
N VAL A 246 15.52 5.87 -11.29
CA VAL A 246 16.44 6.96 -10.95
C VAL A 246 16.36 7.14 -9.44
N ASP A 247 17.47 6.92 -8.74
CA ASP A 247 17.50 6.93 -7.26
C ASP A 247 17.21 8.32 -6.68
N THR A 248 17.68 9.37 -7.36
CA THR A 248 17.49 10.75 -6.95
C THR A 248 16.90 11.56 -8.10
N PRO A 249 15.59 11.39 -8.42
CA PRO A 249 14.95 12.22 -9.41
C PRO A 249 14.96 13.67 -8.93
N GLY A 250 15.20 14.62 -9.84
CA GLY A 250 15.10 16.03 -9.52
C GLY A 250 13.69 16.39 -9.06
N ARG A 251 13.56 17.37 -8.16
CA ARG A 251 12.26 17.85 -7.67
C ARG A 251 11.38 18.32 -8.84
N ILE A 252 10.11 17.92 -8.84
CA ILE A 252 9.13 18.35 -9.84
C ILE A 252 8.64 19.76 -9.46
N GLU A 253 9.13 20.79 -10.14
CA GLU A 253 8.76 22.17 -9.85
C GLU A 253 7.40 22.55 -10.46
N ARG A 254 6.39 22.73 -9.60
CA ARG A 254 4.99 23.07 -9.97
C ARG A 254 4.39 24.16 -9.08
N ASN A 255 5.24 25.07 -8.58
CA ASN A 255 4.86 26.14 -7.64
C ASN A 255 4.34 25.63 -6.29
N GLN A 256 4.69 24.42 -5.90
CA GLN A 256 4.37 23.90 -4.57
C GLN A 256 5.21 24.64 -3.50
N PRO A 257 4.65 24.88 -2.29
CA PRO A 257 5.40 25.49 -1.23
C PRO A 257 6.46 24.52 -0.68
N ASP A 258 7.60 25.03 -0.22
CA ASP A 258 8.57 24.23 0.54
C ASP A 258 8.02 23.91 1.94
N PHE A 259 7.28 24.86 2.52
CA PHE A 259 6.73 24.80 3.87
C PHE A 259 5.34 25.45 3.90
N THR A 260 4.43 24.90 4.71
CA THR A 260 3.10 25.49 4.92
C THR A 260 2.61 25.30 6.35
N LEU A 261 1.63 26.12 6.75
CA LEU A 261 0.87 25.93 7.98
C LEU A 261 -0.49 25.35 7.61
N ILE A 262 -0.71 24.09 7.96
CA ILE A 262 -1.99 23.42 7.78
C ILE A 262 -2.89 23.84 8.94
N GLY A 263 -4.09 24.32 8.64
CA GLY A 263 -5.04 24.76 9.64
C GLY A 263 -6.47 24.71 9.11
N ALA A 264 -7.41 25.12 9.96
CA ALA A 264 -8.81 25.20 9.59
C ALA A 264 -9.02 26.13 8.37
N ALA A 265 -10.10 25.88 7.63
CA ALA A 265 -10.57 26.81 6.61
C ALA A 265 -10.94 28.16 7.25
N GLU A 266 -10.91 29.24 6.47
CA GLU A 266 -11.16 30.59 7.00
C GLU A 266 -12.53 30.71 7.66
N LYS A 267 -13.55 30.07 7.07
CA LYS A 267 -14.91 29.96 7.62
C LYS A 267 -15.00 29.20 8.96
N ASP A 268 -13.99 28.39 9.27
CA ASP A 268 -13.98 27.45 10.39
C ASP A 268 -13.01 27.88 11.52
N ILE A 269 -12.32 29.02 11.38
CA ILE A 269 -11.28 29.47 12.32
C ILE A 269 -11.81 29.56 13.76
N GLU A 270 -12.99 30.17 13.96
CA GLU A 270 -13.57 30.38 15.29
C GLU A 270 -13.98 29.06 15.97
N SER A 271 -14.29 28.03 15.17
CA SER A 271 -14.67 26.70 15.68
C SER A 271 -13.47 25.78 15.90
N SER A 272 -12.28 26.18 15.43
CA SER A 272 -11.08 25.37 15.53
C SER A 272 -10.48 25.44 16.94
N LYS A 273 -10.29 24.28 17.55
CA LYS A 273 -9.74 24.16 18.92
C LYS A 273 -8.25 23.80 18.96
N MET A 274 -7.67 23.52 17.80
CA MET A 274 -6.30 23.05 17.69
C MET A 274 -5.44 24.12 17.01
N ASN A 275 -4.20 24.24 17.46
CA ASN A 275 -3.22 25.04 16.76
C ASN A 275 -3.00 24.51 15.33
N SER A 276 -2.55 25.40 14.46
CA SER A 276 -2.10 25.00 13.12
C SER A 276 -0.90 24.04 13.19
N VAL A 277 -0.67 23.31 12.10
CA VAL A 277 0.39 22.30 11.96
C VAL A 277 1.44 22.81 10.98
N PRO A 278 2.67 23.08 11.44
CA PRO A 278 3.83 23.32 10.58
C PRO A 278 4.16 22.08 9.76
N PHE A 279 4.15 22.20 8.43
CA PHE A 279 4.36 21.08 7.51
C PHE A 279 5.51 21.36 6.54
N ASP A 280 6.55 20.52 6.60
CA ASP A 280 7.70 20.52 5.70
C ASP A 280 7.34 19.77 4.41
N HIS A 281 6.65 20.44 3.49
CA HIS A 281 6.17 19.84 2.24
C HIS A 281 7.32 19.32 1.39
N LYS A 282 8.41 20.09 1.26
CA LYS A 282 9.60 19.70 0.48
C LYS A 282 10.24 18.41 0.98
N ALA A 283 10.33 18.22 2.30
CA ALA A 283 10.84 16.96 2.83
C ALA A 283 9.92 15.79 2.47
N HIS A 284 8.59 15.96 2.60
CA HIS A 284 7.63 14.89 2.31
C HIS A 284 7.62 14.49 0.83
N GLU A 285 7.88 15.42 -0.09
CA GLU A 285 8.09 15.09 -1.52
C GLU A 285 9.21 14.05 -1.73
N GLY A 286 10.21 13.99 -0.86
CA GLY A 286 11.29 13.00 -0.91
C GLY A 286 11.00 11.68 -0.18
N PHE A 287 9.89 11.60 0.57
CA PHE A 287 9.49 10.40 1.32
C PHE A 287 8.27 9.70 0.70
N THR A 288 7.66 10.27 -0.34
CA THR A 288 6.57 9.67 -1.11
C THR A 288 7.07 9.18 -2.48
N ASN A 289 6.27 8.36 -3.14
CA ASN A 289 6.52 7.93 -4.52
C ASN A 289 5.82 8.82 -5.55
N SER A 290 4.75 9.50 -5.14
CA SER A 290 3.98 10.40 -5.99
C SER A 290 3.28 11.49 -5.18
N CYS A 291 2.88 12.58 -5.84
CA CYS A 291 2.04 13.60 -5.19
C CYS A 291 0.69 13.02 -4.75
N ARG A 292 0.19 11.98 -5.47
CA ARG A 292 -1.09 11.32 -5.20
C ARG A 292 -1.09 10.44 -3.96
N ASP A 293 0.07 10.19 -3.38
CA ASP A 293 0.15 9.51 -2.08
C ASP A 293 -0.54 10.36 -0.99
N CYS A 294 -0.64 11.68 -1.20
CA CYS A 294 -1.42 12.59 -0.35
C CYS A 294 -2.57 13.27 -1.13
N HIS A 295 -2.27 13.84 -2.30
CA HIS A 295 -3.24 14.52 -3.18
C HIS A 295 -4.04 13.51 -4.00
N HIS A 296 -4.93 12.78 -3.33
CA HIS A 296 -5.60 11.61 -3.91
C HIS A 296 -6.65 11.96 -4.97
N GLU A 297 -7.14 13.20 -5.01
CA GLU A 297 -8.14 13.66 -5.99
C GLU A 297 -7.64 14.85 -6.82
N THR A 298 -7.07 15.85 -6.15
CA THR A 298 -6.51 17.05 -6.79
C THR A 298 -5.27 17.54 -6.05
N LEU A 299 -4.42 18.31 -6.72
CA LEU A 299 -3.28 19.02 -6.12
C LEU A 299 -3.67 20.25 -5.28
N LYS A 300 -4.96 20.46 -5.00
CA LYS A 300 -5.42 21.59 -4.20
C LYS A 300 -5.25 21.33 -2.70
N ALA A 301 -5.49 22.35 -1.88
CA ALA A 301 -5.37 22.22 -0.43
C ALA A 301 -6.46 21.31 0.14
N CYS A 302 -6.12 20.46 1.11
CA CYS A 302 -7.06 19.51 1.73
C CYS A 302 -8.33 20.19 2.27
N LYS A 303 -8.18 21.41 2.81
CA LYS A 303 -9.26 22.21 3.39
C LYS A 303 -10.33 22.68 2.39
N GLU A 304 -10.10 22.52 1.09
CA GLU A 304 -11.10 22.82 0.07
C GLU A 304 -12.22 21.77 0.05
N CYS A 305 -11.94 20.53 0.47
CA CYS A 305 -12.94 19.46 0.57
C CYS A 305 -13.15 18.99 2.02
N HIS A 306 -12.09 18.95 2.81
CA HIS A 306 -12.10 18.45 4.19
C HIS A 306 -12.17 19.58 5.19
N THR A 307 -13.37 20.09 5.46
CA THR A 307 -13.68 21.14 6.44
C THR A 307 -13.81 20.58 7.85
N LEU A 308 -13.95 21.44 8.88
CA LEU A 308 -14.12 20.93 10.25
C LEU A 308 -15.42 20.14 10.43
N ALA A 309 -16.50 20.58 9.77
CA ALA A 309 -17.79 19.90 9.81
C ALA A 309 -17.89 18.72 8.83
N GLY A 310 -17.07 18.72 7.77
CA GLY A 310 -17.21 17.84 6.62
C GLY A 310 -18.22 18.41 5.63
N ASP A 311 -17.81 18.54 4.38
CA ASP A 311 -18.65 19.07 3.29
C ASP A 311 -18.96 17.95 2.29
N GLU A 312 -20.01 18.11 1.48
CA GLU A 312 -20.42 17.13 0.45
C GLU A 312 -19.31 16.86 -0.58
N VAL A 313 -18.55 17.90 -0.95
CA VAL A 313 -17.41 17.78 -1.88
C VAL A 313 -16.33 16.82 -1.35
N GLY A 314 -16.19 16.71 -0.03
CA GLY A 314 -15.26 15.81 0.64
C GLY A 314 -15.93 14.54 1.18
N ASP A 315 -17.12 14.16 0.68
CA ASP A 315 -17.92 13.02 1.16
C ASP A 315 -18.21 13.07 2.68
N GLY A 316 -18.33 14.27 3.25
CA GLY A 316 -18.50 14.47 4.69
C GLY A 316 -17.28 14.10 5.53
N ILE A 317 -16.12 13.84 4.91
CA ILE A 317 -14.86 13.57 5.60
C ILE A 317 -14.33 14.88 6.19
N THR A 318 -14.31 14.96 7.52
CA THR A 318 -13.80 16.12 8.25
C THR A 318 -12.27 16.25 8.13
N THR A 319 -11.75 17.45 8.38
CA THR A 319 -10.30 17.70 8.48
C THR A 319 -9.65 16.77 9.52
N GLN A 320 -10.32 16.52 10.65
CA GLN A 320 -9.81 15.62 11.68
C GLN A 320 -9.60 14.22 11.12
N ARG A 321 -10.60 13.67 10.41
CA ARG A 321 -10.49 12.32 9.85
C ARG A 321 -9.46 12.26 8.72
N ALA A 322 -9.46 13.25 7.82
CA ALA A 322 -8.47 13.34 6.74
C ALA A 322 -7.01 13.32 7.24
N MET A 323 -6.73 13.94 8.39
CA MET A 323 -5.37 14.04 8.95
C MET A 323 -4.99 12.92 9.93
N HIS A 324 -5.98 12.25 10.55
CA HIS A 324 -5.73 11.31 11.67
C HIS A 324 -6.28 9.88 11.47
N GLU A 325 -6.92 9.56 10.34
CA GLU A 325 -7.42 8.20 10.07
C GLU A 325 -6.27 7.19 10.01
N MET A 326 -6.12 6.37 11.04
CA MET A 326 -4.99 5.45 11.22
C MET A 326 -4.88 4.40 10.12
N LYS A 327 -5.99 4.07 9.46
CA LYS A 327 -6.03 3.07 8.38
C LYS A 327 -5.85 3.67 6.99
N SER A 328 -5.73 4.99 6.87
CA SER A 328 -5.57 5.67 5.59
C SER A 328 -4.11 6.04 5.35
N GLY A 329 -3.58 5.64 4.19
CA GLY A 329 -2.25 6.08 3.73
C GLY A 329 -2.20 7.57 3.37
N HIS A 330 -3.35 8.24 3.21
CA HIS A 330 -3.43 9.67 2.90
C HIS A 330 -3.38 10.57 4.14
N SER A 331 -3.55 10.00 5.33
CA SER A 331 -3.54 10.77 6.57
C SER A 331 -2.13 10.82 7.16
N CYS A 332 -1.81 11.90 7.89
CA CYS A 332 -0.53 12.03 8.57
C CYS A 332 -0.29 10.87 9.53
N VAL A 333 -1.29 10.57 10.36
CA VAL A 333 -1.20 9.50 11.37
C VAL A 333 -1.13 8.13 10.72
N GLY A 334 -1.97 7.84 9.73
CA GLY A 334 -2.04 6.51 9.13
C GLY A 334 -0.80 6.17 8.30
N CYS A 335 -0.25 7.14 7.56
CA CYS A 335 1.03 6.96 6.88
C CYS A 335 2.17 6.71 7.87
N HIS A 336 2.27 7.53 8.93
CA HIS A 336 3.29 7.33 9.97
C HIS A 336 3.10 6.01 10.73
N GLU A 337 1.86 5.60 10.97
CA GLU A 337 1.54 4.34 11.63
C GLU A 337 2.05 3.15 10.82
N LYS A 338 1.90 3.17 9.50
CA LYS A 338 2.45 2.13 8.62
C LYS A 338 3.96 1.99 8.76
N HIS A 339 4.70 3.10 8.85
CA HIS A 339 6.15 3.11 9.01
C HIS A 339 6.64 2.58 10.36
N LYS A 340 5.80 2.58 11.40
CA LYS A 340 6.15 1.98 12.69
C LYS A 340 6.34 0.46 12.62
N TYR A 341 5.79 -0.20 11.60
CA TYR A 341 5.93 -1.63 11.37
C TYR A 341 7.14 -1.99 10.50
N ASP A 342 7.91 -1.00 10.03
CA ASP A 342 9.18 -1.29 9.36
C ASP A 342 10.10 -2.05 10.32
N PRO A 343 10.91 -3.03 9.87
CA PRO A 343 11.68 -3.88 10.79
C PRO A 343 12.62 -3.13 11.75
N GLN A 344 13.03 -1.91 11.39
CA GLN A 344 13.87 -1.05 12.24
C GLN A 344 13.10 -0.38 13.40
N CYS A 345 11.76 -0.40 13.35
CA CYS A 345 10.84 0.28 14.26
C CYS A 345 9.90 -0.71 14.97
N GLY A 346 9.50 -1.78 14.28
CA GLY A 346 8.48 -2.73 14.70
C GLY A 346 8.82 -3.50 15.97
N GLY A 347 10.12 -3.65 16.27
CA GLY A 347 10.58 -4.28 17.51
C GLY A 347 10.01 -3.64 18.78
N CYS A 348 9.81 -2.32 18.77
CA CYS A 348 9.09 -1.62 19.85
C CYS A 348 7.63 -1.41 19.46
N HIS A 349 7.37 -0.76 18.33
CA HIS A 349 6.05 -0.23 18.04
C HIS A 349 4.98 -1.30 17.82
N SER A 350 5.31 -2.48 17.28
CA SER A 350 4.32 -3.55 17.08
C SER A 350 3.89 -4.22 18.39
N LEU A 351 4.66 -4.02 19.47
CA LEU A 351 4.38 -4.53 20.81
C LEU A 351 3.69 -3.51 21.72
N MET A 352 3.62 -2.25 21.31
CA MET A 352 2.93 -1.19 22.04
C MET A 352 1.41 -1.25 21.85
N GLU A 353 0.67 -0.55 22.71
CA GLU A 353 -0.77 -0.38 22.56
C GLU A 353 -1.08 0.31 21.22
N GLN A 354 -1.96 -0.31 20.44
CA GLN A 354 -2.36 0.17 19.12
C GLN A 354 -3.66 0.98 19.20
N GLY A 355 -3.86 1.90 18.26
CA GLY A 355 -5.16 2.53 18.06
C GLY A 355 -5.42 3.79 18.91
N ARG A 356 -4.43 4.28 19.67
CA ARG A 356 -4.57 5.51 20.47
C ARG A 356 -3.39 6.46 20.26
N LEU A 357 -3.71 7.72 19.99
CA LEU A 357 -2.74 8.81 19.98
C LEU A 357 -2.44 9.27 21.42
N SER A 358 -1.16 9.43 21.74
CA SER A 358 -0.74 10.01 23.02
C SER A 358 -0.93 11.53 22.99
N GLN A 359 -1.12 12.15 24.16
CA GLN A 359 -1.20 13.61 24.26
C GLN A 359 0.08 14.30 23.71
N HIS A 360 1.24 13.66 23.91
CA HIS A 360 2.50 14.15 23.37
C HIS A 360 2.50 14.20 21.84
N ALA A 361 1.91 13.20 21.16
CA ALA A 361 1.80 13.20 19.71
C ALA A 361 0.99 14.39 19.17
N CYS A 362 -0.01 14.87 19.92
CA CYS A 362 -0.78 16.06 19.54
C CYS A 362 0.09 17.31 19.50
N GLU A 363 0.92 17.53 20.53
CA GLU A 363 1.76 18.73 20.68
C GLU A 363 2.89 18.81 19.65
N ILE A 364 3.38 17.65 19.18
CA ILE A 364 4.43 17.55 18.16
C ILE A 364 3.98 18.13 16.81
N CYS A 365 2.73 17.88 16.43
CA CYS A 365 2.17 18.39 15.18
C CYS A 365 1.52 19.76 15.38
N HIS A 366 0.71 19.93 16.42
CA HIS A 366 -0.04 21.16 16.69
C HIS A 366 0.81 22.23 17.41
N ALA A 367 2.00 22.49 16.86
CA ALA A 367 2.97 23.45 17.38
C ALA A 367 2.84 24.86 16.75
N GLY A 368 1.99 25.01 15.74
CA GLY A 368 1.80 26.27 15.02
C GLY A 368 1.04 27.34 15.81
N PRO A 369 0.85 28.53 15.22
CA PRO A 369 -0.02 29.54 15.81
C PRO A 369 -1.46 29.04 15.98
N GLU A 370 -2.14 29.62 16.97
CA GLU A 370 -3.59 29.48 17.17
C GLU A 370 -4.37 29.89 15.90
N PRO A 371 -5.55 29.29 15.65
CA PRO A 371 -6.35 29.53 14.45
C PRO A 371 -6.56 31.03 14.12
N GLU A 372 -6.95 31.83 15.11
CA GLU A 372 -7.20 33.28 14.95
C GLU A 372 -5.96 34.08 14.53
N LYS A 373 -4.76 33.56 14.83
CA LYS A 373 -3.47 34.19 14.54
C LYS A 373 -2.86 33.70 13.22
N LEU A 374 -3.45 32.68 12.59
CA LEU A 374 -2.90 32.03 11.39
C LEU A 374 -2.74 33.01 10.22
N ALA A 375 -3.76 33.82 9.92
CA ALA A 375 -3.71 34.81 8.85
C ALA A 375 -2.60 35.85 9.07
N LYS A 376 -2.39 36.30 10.31
CA LYS A 376 -1.36 37.26 10.71
C LYS A 376 0.05 36.63 10.82
N ALA A 377 0.14 35.31 10.75
CA ALA A 377 1.38 34.56 10.83
C ALA A 377 1.97 34.22 9.44
N LYS A 378 1.22 34.49 8.36
CA LYS A 378 1.65 34.20 6.98
C LYS A 378 2.97 34.90 6.68
N GLY A 379 3.97 34.14 6.23
CA GLY A 379 5.31 34.65 5.89
C GLY A 379 6.24 34.94 7.08
N LYS A 380 5.79 34.77 8.33
CA LYS A 380 6.65 34.92 9.52
C LYS A 380 7.57 33.72 9.74
N TYR A 381 7.10 32.54 9.37
CA TYR A 381 7.83 31.28 9.50
C TYR A 381 8.30 30.81 8.14
N LYS A 382 9.52 30.26 8.10
CA LYS A 382 10.18 29.82 6.86
C LYS A 382 10.39 28.32 6.83
N SER A 383 10.39 27.64 7.97
CA SER A 383 10.63 26.20 8.03
C SER A 383 10.07 25.56 9.30
N ILE A 384 10.02 24.23 9.31
CA ILE A 384 9.69 23.46 10.51
C ILE A 384 10.68 23.69 11.67
N ALA A 385 11.92 24.13 11.37
CA ALA A 385 12.93 24.42 12.40
C ALA A 385 12.58 25.63 13.29
N ASP A 386 11.63 26.46 12.85
CA ASP A 386 11.07 27.56 13.66
C ASP A 386 10.17 27.04 14.79
N PHE A 387 9.76 25.77 14.71
CA PHE A 387 8.89 25.08 15.65
C PHE A 387 9.67 23.96 16.33
N LYS A 388 10.54 24.33 17.27
CA LYS A 388 11.29 23.34 18.05
C LYS A 388 10.38 22.71 19.09
N PRO A 389 10.34 21.37 19.20
CA PRO A 389 9.61 20.73 20.28
C PRO A 389 10.19 21.19 21.63
N PRO A 390 9.34 21.40 22.65
CA PRO A 390 9.80 21.82 23.97
C PRO A 390 10.77 20.77 24.56
N ARG A 391 11.95 21.22 25.01
CA ARG A 391 12.92 20.33 25.69
C ARG A 391 12.39 19.95 27.08
N SER A 392 12.06 18.69 27.29
CA SER A 392 11.84 18.11 28.62
C SER A 392 13.08 18.23 29.52
N LYS A 393 12.85 18.50 30.80
CA LYS A 393 13.88 18.66 31.85
C LYS A 393 14.06 17.37 32.66
N THR A 394 14.31 16.22 32.01
CA THR A 394 14.50 14.94 32.71
C THR A 394 15.94 14.71 33.18
N LYS A 395 16.12 13.86 34.20
CA LYS A 395 17.41 13.56 34.85
C LYS A 395 18.11 12.32 34.31
N LEU A 396 17.39 11.38 33.69
CA LEU A 396 17.97 10.18 33.10
C LEU A 396 18.49 10.52 31.70
N THR A 397 19.77 10.29 31.46
CA THR A 397 20.42 10.55 30.16
C THR A 397 20.80 9.23 29.49
N MET A 398 20.98 9.19 28.16
CA MET A 398 21.55 8.02 27.49
C MET A 398 23.07 7.93 27.62
N ALA A 399 23.66 8.61 28.62
CA ALA A 399 25.07 8.43 28.88
C ALA A 399 25.34 6.97 29.24
N ALA A 400 26.40 6.38 28.68
CA ALA A 400 26.73 4.97 28.90
C ALA A 400 26.84 4.57 30.39
N LYS A 401 27.18 5.53 31.27
CA LYS A 401 27.22 5.34 32.72
C LYS A 401 25.84 5.10 33.38
N ASP A 402 24.77 5.56 32.73
CA ASP A 402 23.40 5.46 33.24
C ASP A 402 22.68 4.20 32.70
N ILE A 403 23.30 3.50 31.74
CA ILE A 403 22.75 2.30 31.07
C ILE A 403 23.64 1.08 31.38
N PRO A 404 23.13 0.05 32.08
CA PRO A 404 23.87 -1.18 32.36
C PRO A 404 24.41 -1.84 31.08
N GLU A 405 25.63 -2.38 31.12
CA GLU A 405 26.22 -3.11 29.99
C GLU A 405 25.42 -4.36 29.66
N GLU A 406 25.22 -5.16 30.70
CA GLU A 406 24.54 -6.44 30.69
C GLU A 406 23.58 -6.47 31.87
N VAL A 407 22.43 -7.12 31.68
CA VAL A 407 21.46 -7.39 32.74
C VAL A 407 21.28 -8.90 32.82
N THR A 408 21.50 -9.47 34.01
CA THR A 408 21.25 -10.89 34.27
C THR A 408 19.82 -11.07 34.77
N ILE A 409 19.01 -11.84 34.04
CA ILE A 409 17.61 -12.14 34.38
C ILE A 409 17.55 -13.55 34.96
N GLY A 410 17.59 -13.65 36.30
CA GLY A 410 17.69 -14.93 37.01
C GLY A 410 16.47 -15.33 37.85
N ILE A 411 15.46 -14.48 37.97
CA ILE A 411 14.33 -14.71 38.89
C ILE A 411 13.49 -15.96 38.59
N MET A 412 13.51 -16.43 37.34
CA MET A 412 12.82 -17.65 36.89
C MET A 412 13.78 -18.80 36.57
N ALA A 413 15.06 -18.71 36.97
CA ALA A 413 16.08 -19.69 36.60
C ALA A 413 15.85 -21.05 37.30
N ASP A 414 15.16 -21.95 36.61
CA ASP A 414 14.90 -23.32 37.06
C ASP A 414 15.64 -24.33 36.16
N LYS A 415 15.05 -24.68 35.01
CA LYS A 415 15.62 -25.61 34.01
C LYS A 415 16.76 -25.04 33.17
N TYR A 416 16.86 -23.71 33.12
CA TYR A 416 17.87 -22.97 32.38
C TYR A 416 18.62 -22.04 33.33
N GLU A 417 19.87 -21.73 32.98
CA GLU A 417 20.68 -20.71 33.64
C GLU A 417 20.05 -19.31 33.47
N PRO A 418 20.37 -18.34 34.34
CA PRO A 418 19.96 -16.95 34.15
C PRO A 418 20.33 -16.41 32.76
N ALA A 419 19.37 -15.74 32.11
CA ALA A 419 19.62 -15.15 30.80
C ALA A 419 20.52 -13.91 30.95
N LYS A 420 21.60 -13.86 30.17
CA LYS A 420 22.52 -12.71 30.12
C LYS A 420 22.15 -11.81 28.95
N MET A 421 21.45 -10.72 29.24
CA MET A 421 20.97 -9.81 28.20
C MET A 421 21.98 -8.69 27.95
N PRO A 422 22.51 -8.52 26.73
CA PRO A 422 23.46 -7.46 26.38
C PRO A 422 22.74 -6.10 26.23
N HIS A 423 22.27 -5.57 27.37
CA HIS A 423 21.36 -4.43 27.46
C HIS A 423 21.84 -3.20 26.68
N ARG A 424 23.08 -2.73 26.92
CA ARG A 424 23.59 -1.51 26.24
C ARG A 424 23.70 -1.70 24.73
N LYS A 425 24.18 -2.86 24.28
CA LYS A 425 24.35 -3.18 22.85
C LYS A 425 23.01 -3.15 22.09
N ILE A 426 21.94 -3.63 22.71
CA ILE A 426 20.58 -3.57 22.14
C ILE A 426 20.17 -2.11 21.98
N ILE A 427 20.31 -1.29 23.04
CA ILE A 427 19.97 0.13 22.99
C ILE A 427 20.78 0.88 21.93
N ASP A 428 22.10 0.67 21.84
CA ASP A 428 22.96 1.33 20.85
C ASP A 428 22.52 0.99 19.42
N THR A 429 22.12 -0.27 19.18
CA THR A 429 21.60 -0.72 17.88
C THR A 429 20.28 -0.02 17.54
N LEU A 430 19.33 0.02 18.48
CA LEU A 430 18.04 0.69 18.29
C LEU A 430 18.21 2.20 18.06
N MET A 431 19.11 2.85 18.81
CA MET A 431 19.39 4.28 18.64
C MET A 431 20.02 4.60 17.29
N ASN A 432 20.84 3.72 16.74
CA ASN A 432 21.39 3.91 15.39
C ASN A 432 20.29 3.84 14.32
N HIS A 433 19.30 2.96 14.46
CA HIS A 433 18.13 2.94 13.57
C HIS A 433 17.31 4.23 13.68
N ILE A 434 17.05 4.71 14.90
CA ILE A 434 16.30 5.95 15.14
C ILE A 434 17.00 7.17 14.53
N LYS A 435 18.32 7.30 14.69
CA LYS A 435 19.13 8.41 14.14
C LYS A 435 19.07 8.50 12.61
N ASN A 436 18.88 7.38 11.93
CA ASN A 436 18.76 7.33 10.47
C ASN A 436 17.36 7.68 9.96
N SER A 437 16.38 7.87 10.86
CA SER A 437 15.01 8.27 10.50
C SER A 437 14.70 9.68 11.00
N ARG A 438 14.44 10.60 10.06
CA ARG A 438 13.96 11.96 10.39
C ARG A 438 12.64 11.93 11.17
N MET A 439 11.74 11.01 10.82
CA MET A 439 10.46 10.84 11.49
C MET A 439 10.65 10.37 12.94
N ALA A 440 11.43 9.29 13.15
CA ALA A 440 11.67 8.77 14.49
C ALA A 440 12.39 9.80 15.38
N THR A 441 13.39 10.50 14.83
CA THR A 441 14.10 11.57 15.55
C THR A 441 13.15 12.71 15.95
N TYR A 442 12.24 13.11 15.07
CA TYR A 442 11.28 14.18 15.35
C TYR A 442 10.22 13.77 16.39
N PHE A 443 9.63 12.57 16.24
CA PHE A 443 8.52 12.12 17.09
C PHE A 443 8.95 11.60 18.46
N HIS A 444 10.14 11.00 18.58
CA HIS A 444 10.64 10.60 19.88
C HIS A 444 11.10 11.81 20.70
N GLY A 445 11.72 12.81 20.05
CA GLY A 445 12.15 14.08 20.63
C GLY A 445 13.28 13.96 21.68
N HIS A 446 13.11 13.05 22.64
CA HIS A 446 13.99 12.71 23.74
C HIS A 446 14.50 11.28 23.62
N GLU A 447 15.73 11.06 24.07
CA GLU A 447 16.34 9.74 23.98
C GLU A 447 15.79 8.74 25.01
N ASP A 448 15.21 9.22 26.14
CA ASP A 448 14.66 8.37 27.21
C ASP A 448 13.24 7.84 26.94
N VAL A 449 12.52 8.41 25.97
CA VAL A 449 11.23 7.86 25.47
C VAL A 449 11.43 6.47 24.88
N VAL A 450 12.59 6.22 24.26
CA VAL A 450 12.94 4.92 23.67
C VAL A 450 12.96 3.81 24.71
N CYS A 451 13.36 4.13 25.95
CA CYS A 451 13.36 3.17 27.05
C CYS A 451 11.95 2.62 27.35
N GLN A 452 10.89 3.40 27.09
CA GLN A 452 9.51 2.95 27.28
C GLN A 452 9.05 1.90 26.26
N GLY A 453 9.79 1.71 25.16
CA GLY A 453 9.55 0.61 24.23
C GLY A 453 9.66 -0.76 24.91
N CYS A 454 10.53 -0.87 25.93
CA CYS A 454 10.62 -2.05 26.78
C CYS A 454 10.05 -1.81 28.18
N HIS A 455 10.45 -0.71 28.82
CA HIS A 455 10.00 -0.29 30.15
C HIS A 455 8.69 0.51 30.10
N HIS A 456 7.68 -0.09 29.47
CA HIS A 456 6.38 0.54 29.26
C HIS A 456 5.61 0.80 30.57
N HIS A 457 4.60 1.67 30.51
CA HIS A 457 3.73 2.02 31.66
C HIS A 457 4.47 2.59 32.88
N SER A 458 5.72 3.04 32.71
CA SER A 458 6.51 3.72 33.74
C SER A 458 6.78 5.18 33.37
N PRO A 459 6.93 6.09 34.35
CA PRO A 459 7.20 7.50 34.08
C PRO A 459 8.54 7.72 33.35
N ILE A 460 8.53 8.59 32.32
CA ILE A 460 9.73 9.01 31.58
C ILE A 460 10.73 9.68 32.55
N GLY A 461 12.03 9.53 32.29
CA GLY A 461 13.09 10.20 33.03
C GLY A 461 13.40 9.61 34.42
N HIS A 462 12.83 8.46 34.76
CA HIS A 462 13.04 7.74 36.01
C HIS A 462 13.69 6.38 35.76
N LYS A 463 14.39 5.84 36.77
CA LYS A 463 14.88 4.46 36.70
C LYS A 463 13.68 3.53 36.59
N PRO A 464 13.61 2.66 35.56
CA PRO A 464 12.45 1.83 35.35
C PRO A 464 12.31 0.76 36.46
N PRO A 465 11.08 0.38 36.84
CA PRO A 465 10.85 -0.71 37.78
C PRO A 465 11.21 -2.06 37.15
N LEU A 466 11.36 -3.09 38.00
CA LEU A 466 11.51 -4.47 37.55
C LEU A 466 10.19 -4.99 36.96
N CYS A 467 10.28 -5.87 35.96
CA CYS A 467 9.11 -6.46 35.30
C CYS A 467 8.18 -7.18 36.29
N GLU A 468 8.76 -7.87 37.27
CA GLU A 468 8.04 -8.64 38.31
C GLU A 468 7.14 -7.78 39.19
N ASN A 469 7.40 -6.46 39.29
CA ASN A 469 6.58 -5.56 40.10
C ASN A 469 5.14 -5.45 39.56
N CYS A 470 4.94 -5.76 38.28
CA CYS A 470 3.63 -5.75 37.62
C CYS A 470 3.26 -7.13 37.04
N HIS A 471 4.24 -7.88 36.53
CA HIS A 471 4.04 -9.20 35.95
C HIS A 471 4.19 -10.30 37.02
N GLY A 472 3.07 -10.66 37.63
CA GLY A 472 3.02 -11.55 38.78
C GLY A 472 3.43 -13.00 38.54
N LYS A 473 3.87 -13.63 39.63
CA LYS A 473 3.94 -15.08 39.85
C LYS A 473 3.25 -15.37 41.19
N PRO A 474 2.00 -15.89 41.22
CA PRO A 474 1.24 -16.43 40.09
C PRO A 474 0.70 -15.33 39.15
N PHE A 475 0.35 -15.74 37.92
CA PHE A 475 -0.35 -14.91 36.96
C PHE A 475 -1.71 -14.46 37.51
N ASP A 476 -2.03 -13.18 37.34
CA ASP A 476 -3.31 -12.62 37.74
C ASP A 476 -4.40 -12.98 36.74
N GLN A 477 -5.20 -14.00 37.08
CA GLN A 477 -6.32 -14.46 36.25
C GLN A 477 -7.43 -13.40 36.10
N SER A 478 -7.46 -12.38 36.97
CA SER A 478 -8.44 -11.30 36.87
C SER A 478 -8.05 -10.23 35.84
N ASN A 479 -6.80 -10.22 35.39
CA ASN A 479 -6.29 -9.27 34.39
C ASN A 479 -5.56 -9.97 33.24
N LEU A 480 -6.34 -10.54 32.33
CA LEU A 480 -5.84 -11.33 31.19
C LEU A 480 -4.91 -10.56 30.24
N GLN A 481 -4.92 -9.23 30.28
CA GLN A 481 -4.11 -8.38 29.42
C GLN A 481 -2.66 -8.25 29.90
N ILE A 482 -2.37 -8.55 31.18
CA ILE A 482 -1.03 -8.52 31.76
C ILE A 482 -0.50 -9.94 31.85
N PRO A 483 0.39 -10.40 30.95
CA PRO A 483 0.91 -11.76 31.02
C PRO A 483 1.69 -11.98 32.33
N GLY A 484 1.75 -13.24 32.80
CA GLY A 484 2.66 -13.60 33.88
C GLY A 484 4.13 -13.40 33.47
N LEU A 485 5.04 -13.37 34.44
CA LEU A 485 6.45 -13.01 34.21
C LEU A 485 7.13 -13.79 33.07
N TYR A 486 6.85 -15.10 32.96
CA TYR A 486 7.34 -15.94 31.86
C TYR A 486 6.89 -15.45 30.48
N GLY A 487 5.60 -15.13 30.35
CA GLY A 487 5.01 -14.63 29.11
C GLY A 487 5.45 -13.21 28.79
N ALA A 488 5.67 -12.37 29.80
CA ALA A 488 6.18 -11.01 29.63
C ALA A 488 7.54 -11.01 28.93
N TYR A 489 8.51 -11.76 29.46
CA TYR A 489 9.84 -11.86 28.85
C TYR A 489 9.80 -12.49 27.45
N HIS A 490 9.16 -13.65 27.28
CA HIS A 490 9.17 -14.32 25.97
C HIS A 490 8.45 -13.52 24.89
N ARG A 491 7.28 -12.93 25.19
CA ARG A 491 6.56 -12.11 24.19
C ARG A 491 7.34 -10.85 23.83
N GLN A 492 8.00 -10.21 24.78
CA GLN A 492 8.78 -9.01 24.51
C GLN A 492 10.07 -9.31 23.75
N CYS A 493 10.87 -10.30 24.18
CA CYS A 493 12.13 -10.65 23.54
C CYS A 493 11.92 -11.26 22.15
N LEU A 494 11.11 -12.32 22.06
CA LEU A 494 10.91 -13.04 20.79
C LEU A 494 10.08 -12.20 19.81
N GLY A 495 9.09 -11.45 20.30
CA GLY A 495 8.31 -10.54 19.47
C GLY A 495 9.19 -9.45 18.86
N CYS A 496 10.10 -8.86 19.63
CA CYS A 496 11.05 -7.89 19.09
C CYS A 496 11.95 -8.52 18.01
N HIS A 497 12.50 -9.71 18.27
CA HIS A 497 13.34 -10.40 17.30
C HIS A 497 12.59 -10.75 16.01
N GLU A 498 11.35 -11.22 16.11
CA GLU A 498 10.50 -11.53 14.96
C GLU A 498 10.22 -10.27 14.13
N GLN A 499 9.76 -9.20 14.76
CA GLN A 499 9.43 -7.94 14.06
C GLN A 499 10.67 -7.29 13.43
N MET A 500 11.84 -7.42 14.05
CA MET A 500 13.10 -6.91 13.52
C MET A 500 13.81 -7.88 12.55
N ASN A 501 13.22 -9.04 12.25
CA ASN A 501 13.82 -10.10 11.43
C ASN A 501 15.21 -10.55 11.94
N ILE A 502 15.40 -10.59 13.26
CA ILE A 502 16.63 -11.06 13.91
C ILE A 502 16.63 -12.58 13.90
N LYS A 503 17.62 -13.18 13.24
CA LYS A 503 17.81 -14.63 13.21
C LYS A 503 18.45 -15.11 14.51
N LEU A 504 17.79 -16.03 15.20
CA LEU A 504 18.33 -16.72 16.36
C LEU A 504 19.22 -17.87 15.90
N GLU A 505 20.47 -17.93 16.38
CA GLU A 505 21.44 -19.00 16.04
C GLU A 505 21.08 -20.33 16.71
N LYS A 506 20.43 -20.28 17.88
CA LYS A 506 19.91 -21.42 18.65
C LYS A 506 18.55 -21.04 19.24
N ASP A 507 17.61 -21.98 19.30
CA ASP A 507 16.22 -21.74 19.71
C ASP A 507 16.11 -21.28 21.18
N CYS A 508 16.17 -22.20 22.15
CA CYS A 508 16.11 -21.85 23.58
C CYS A 508 17.48 -21.41 24.15
N GLU A 509 18.55 -22.10 23.74
CA GLU A 509 19.90 -21.87 24.29
C GLU A 509 20.57 -20.57 23.81
N GLY A 510 19.98 -19.89 22.82
CA GLY A 510 20.49 -18.60 22.33
C GLY A 510 20.39 -17.48 23.37
N CYS A 511 19.46 -17.60 24.32
CA CYS A 511 19.22 -16.59 25.36
C CYS A 511 19.62 -17.08 26.76
N HIS A 512 19.45 -18.38 27.03
CA HIS A 512 19.74 -18.98 28.33
C HIS A 512 20.21 -20.43 28.17
N ALA A 513 21.39 -20.76 28.71
CA ALA A 513 21.95 -22.10 28.61
C ALA A 513 21.12 -23.11 29.42
N ALA A 514 21.01 -24.36 28.93
CA ALA A 514 20.45 -25.43 29.74
C ALA A 514 21.32 -25.66 30.98
N LYS A 515 20.70 -25.86 32.15
CA LYS A 515 21.48 -26.28 33.33
C LYS A 515 22.01 -27.68 33.09
N GLN A 516 23.28 -27.91 33.40
CA GLN A 516 23.82 -29.27 33.41
C GLN A 516 23.20 -30.01 34.60
N SER A 517 22.55 -31.14 34.30
CA SER A 517 21.88 -32.01 35.28
C SER A 517 22.86 -32.69 36.23
#